data_AF-A0AAU7QCZ8-F1
#
_entry.id   AF-A0AAU7QCZ8-F1
#
_cell.length_a   1.000
_cell.length_b   1.000
_cell.length_c   1.000
_cell.angle_alpha   90.00
_cell.angle_beta   90.00
_cell.angle_gamma   90.00
#
_symmetry.space_group_name_H-M   'P 1'
#
loop_
_entity.id
_entity.type
_entity.pdbx_description
1 polymer ?
#
loop_
_entity_poly.entity_id
_entity_poly.type
_entity_poly.pdbx_seq_one_letter_code
_entity_poly.pdbx_strand_id
1 'polypeptide(L)' 'MSNDSVNDIICDADIEALTGYRIPSKQCEALREAGIFFLIRRDGRPRTTWQHFNDPLAFRNKVTGESNIEPNFGALD' A
#
# COMPACT_ATOMS: atom_id res chain seq x y z
N MET A 1 -5.34 -23.48 -1.43
CA MET A 1 -6.03 -22.24 -1.85
C MET A 1 -5.03 -21.41 -2.64
N SER A 2 -5.35 -21.00 -3.86
CA SER A 2 -4.43 -20.31 -4.77
C SER A 2 -3.96 -18.97 -4.19
N ASN A 3 -2.67 -18.68 -4.38
CA ASN A 3 -1.93 -17.60 -3.74
C ASN A 3 -1.94 -16.28 -4.56
N ASP A 4 -2.97 -16.07 -5.39
CA ASP A 4 -2.97 -15.04 -6.43
C ASP A 4 -3.49 -13.66 -5.98
N SER A 5 -4.12 -13.54 -4.80
CA SER A 5 -4.93 -12.35 -4.46
C SER A 5 -4.25 -11.23 -3.68
N VAL A 6 -2.94 -11.30 -3.44
CA VAL A 6 -2.25 -10.26 -2.66
C VAL A 6 -2.17 -8.93 -3.43
N ASN A 7 -1.95 -8.99 -4.75
CA ASN A 7 -1.85 -7.78 -5.58
C ASN A 7 -3.16 -7.37 -6.25
N ASP A 8 -4.25 -8.09 -5.98
CA ASP A 8 -5.56 -7.78 -6.55
C ASP A 8 -6.09 -6.45 -6.03
N ILE A 9 -6.81 -5.75 -6.92
CA ILE A 9 -7.47 -4.49 -6.60
C ILE A 9 -8.71 -4.78 -5.77
N ILE A 10 -8.84 -4.09 -4.64
CA ILE A 10 -10.01 -4.18 -3.76
C ILE A 10 -11.22 -3.58 -4.49
N CYS A 11 -12.33 -4.32 -4.55
CA CYS A 11 -13.53 -3.84 -5.21
C CYS A 11 -14.26 -2.79 -4.36
N ASP A 12 -15.11 -1.98 -4.99
CA ASP A 12 -15.83 -0.91 -4.30
C ASP A 12 -16.67 -1.42 -3.09
N ALA A 13 -17.27 -2.61 -3.21
CA ALA A 13 -18.06 -3.21 -2.12
C ALA A 13 -17.19 -3.61 -0.92
N ASP A 14 -15.99 -4.13 -1.19
CA ASP A 14 -15.03 -4.47 -0.13
C ASP A 14 -14.49 -3.19 0.54
N ILE A 15 -14.24 -2.11 -0.21
CA ILE A 15 -13.87 -0.82 0.38
C ILE A 15 -14.97 -0.30 1.30
N GLU A 16 -16.26 -0.40 0.90
CA GLU A 16 -17.39 -0.04 1.76
C GLU A 16 -17.41 -0.87 3.05
N ALA A 17 -17.18 -2.19 2.95
CA ALA A 17 -17.15 -3.08 4.11
C ALA A 17 -15.96 -2.82 5.04
N LEU A 18 -14.76 -2.59 4.49
CA LEU A 18 -13.53 -2.35 5.24
C LEU A 18 -13.53 -0.99 5.94
N THR A 19 -14.04 0.05 5.29
CA THR A 19 -14.08 1.41 5.86
C THR A 19 -15.32 1.66 6.71
N GLY A 20 -16.39 0.88 6.52
CA GLY A 20 -17.70 1.12 7.14
C GLY A 20 -18.47 2.31 6.54
N TYR A 21 -17.98 2.93 5.47
CA TYR A 21 -18.56 4.12 4.87
C TYR A 21 -18.99 3.89 3.43
N ARG A 22 -20.15 4.43 3.06
CA ARG A 22 -20.63 4.50 1.66
C ARG A 22 -20.22 5.76 0.93
N ILE A 23 -19.87 6.81 1.68
CA ILE A 23 -19.53 8.13 1.13
C ILE A 23 -18.06 8.11 0.69
N PRO A 24 -17.73 8.37 -0.60
CA PRO A 24 -16.36 8.25 -1.11
C PRO A 24 -15.33 9.10 -0.37
N SER A 25 -15.68 10.32 0.04
CA SER A 25 -14.77 11.18 0.81
C SER A 25 -14.43 10.60 2.17
N LYS A 26 -15.41 9.97 2.85
CA LYS A 26 -15.22 9.29 4.14
C LYS A 26 -14.39 8.01 4.00
N GLN A 27 -14.56 7.28 2.90
CA GLN A 27 -13.70 6.14 2.57
C GLN A 27 -12.23 6.58 2.39
N CYS A 28 -11.99 7.67 1.65
CA CYS A 28 -10.66 8.23 1.46
C CYS A 28 -10.03 8.70 2.79
N GLU A 29 -10.82 9.33 3.66
CA GLU A 29 -10.40 9.77 4.99
C GLU A 29 -9.98 8.58 5.85
N ALA A 30 -10.82 7.54 5.94
CA ALA A 30 -10.52 6.32 6.70
C ALA A 30 -9.25 5.61 6.23
N LEU A 31 -9.06 5.45 4.92
CA LEU A 31 -7.84 4.84 4.37
C LEU A 31 -6.59 5.68 4.65
N ARG A 32 -6.71 7.01 4.62
CA ARG A 32 -5.61 7.93 4.93
C ARG A 32 -5.22 7.87 6.41
N GLU A 33 -6.20 7.86 7.30
CA GLU A 33 -5.99 7.72 8.75
C GLU A 33 -5.33 6.39 9.09
N ALA A 34 -5.70 5.31 8.38
CA ALA A 34 -5.06 4.01 8.50
C ALA A 34 -3.64 3.94 7.88
N GLY A 35 -3.19 4.99 7.20
CA GLY A 35 -1.88 5.03 6.53
C GLY A 35 -1.77 4.11 5.31
N ILE A 36 -2.91 3.71 4.75
CA ILE A 36 -3.01 2.84 3.59
C ILE A 36 -2.83 3.67 2.32
N PHE A 37 -2.02 3.19 1.39
CA PHE A 37 -1.86 3.83 0.09
C PHE A 37 -3.11 3.60 -0.77
N PHE A 38 -3.59 4.65 -1.45
CA PHE A 38 -4.66 4.56 -2.42
C PHE A 38 -4.57 5.67 -3.46
N LEU A 39 -5.22 5.44 -4.61
CA LEU A 39 -5.43 6.45 -5.65
C LEU A 39 -6.88 6.90 -5.65
N ILE A 40 -7.13 8.16 -6.02
CA ILE A 40 -8.49 8.68 -6.22
C ILE A 40 -8.84 8.56 -7.70
N ARG A 41 -9.94 7.88 -7.99
CA ARG A 41 -10.49 7.71 -9.35
C ARG A 41 -11.20 8.97 -9.83
N ARG A 42 -11.55 9.03 -11.12
CA ARG A 42 -12.31 10.15 -11.72
C ARG A 42 -13.68 10.38 -11.07
N ASP A 43 -14.30 9.33 -10.52
CA ASP A 43 -15.57 9.37 -9.80
C ASP A 43 -15.42 9.73 -8.30
N GLY A 44 -14.21 10.02 -7.83
CA GLY A 44 -13.92 10.40 -6.45
C GLY A 44 -13.80 9.23 -5.47
N ARG A 45 -13.92 7.97 -5.94
CA ARG A 45 -13.76 6.78 -5.10
C ARG A 45 -12.29 6.40 -4.93
N PRO A 46 -11.87 5.88 -3.76
CA PRO A 46 -10.53 5.38 -3.58
C PRO A 46 -10.33 4.04 -4.32
N ARG A 47 -9.10 3.76 -4.73
CA ARG A 47 -8.68 2.50 -5.33
C ARG A 47 -7.36 2.06 -4.72
N THR A 48 -7.32 0.84 -4.21
CA THR A 48 -6.11 0.25 -3.61
C THR A 48 -6.07 -1.26 -3.86
N THR A 49 -5.01 -1.92 -3.43
CA THR A 49 -4.83 -3.37 -3.51
C THR A 49 -4.79 -3.99 -2.12
N TRP A 50 -5.04 -5.30 -2.03
CA TRP A 50 -4.94 -6.03 -0.76
C TRP A 50 -3.54 -5.92 -0.14
N GLN A 51 -2.48 -5.87 -0.96
CA GLN A 51 -1.11 -5.69 -0.48
C GLN A 51 -0.92 -4.34 0.22
N HIS A 52 -1.48 -3.24 -0.31
CA HIS A 52 -1.38 -1.93 0.36
C HIS A 52 -2.24 -1.84 1.62
N PHE A 53 -3.34 -2.59 1.67
CA PHE A 53 -4.19 -2.68 2.86
C PHE A 53 -3.51 -3.48 4.00
N ASN A 54 -2.92 -4.63 3.66
CA ASN A 54 -2.28 -5.52 4.63
C ASN A 54 -0.88 -5.05 5.08
N ASP A 55 -0.19 -4.29 4.23
CA ASP A 55 1.13 -3.69 4.51
C ASP A 55 1.08 -2.17 4.24
N PRO A 56 0.44 -1.39 5.14
CA PRO A 56 0.27 0.05 4.95
C PRO A 56 1.62 0.77 4.92
N LEU A 57 1.74 1.78 4.06
CA LEU A 57 2.97 2.57 3.92
C LEU A 57 3.44 3.19 5.23
N ALA A 58 2.51 3.55 6.12
CA ALA A 58 2.83 4.12 7.43
C ALA A 58 3.63 3.15 8.33
N PHE A 59 3.48 1.84 8.14
CA PHE A 59 4.13 0.79 8.92
C PHE A 59 5.23 0.05 8.17
N ARG A 60 5.41 0.33 6.87
CA ARG A 60 6.55 -0.20 6.12
C ARG A 60 7.83 0.28 6.78
N ASN A 61 8.57 -0.67 7.36
CA ASN A 61 9.88 -0.41 7.90
C ASN A 61 10.71 0.17 6.74
N LYS A 62 11.03 1.47 6.81
CA LYS A 62 12.01 2.03 5.89
C LYS A 62 13.26 1.22 6.15
N VAL A 63 13.69 0.43 5.18
CA VAL A 63 15.03 -0.18 5.19
C VAL A 63 16.01 0.98 5.07
N THR A 64 16.22 1.70 6.17
CA THR A 64 17.30 2.65 6.39
C THR A 64 18.48 1.82 6.85
N GLY A 65 19.32 1.43 5.89
CA GLY A 65 20.47 0.54 6.06
C GLY A 65 20.15 -0.84 5.50
N GLU A 66 20.94 -1.48 4.65
CA GLU A 66 22.35 -1.37 4.29
C GLU A 66 22.45 -2.00 2.88
N SER A 67 23.22 -1.50 1.93
CA SER A 67 24.66 -1.67 1.95
C SER A 67 25.33 -0.78 0.91
N ASN A 68 26.04 0.26 1.37
CA ASN A 68 27.12 0.87 0.59
C ASN A 68 28.31 -0.13 0.53
N ILE A 69 28.09 -1.32 -0.03
CA ILE A 69 29.18 -2.22 -0.43
C ILE A 69 29.76 -1.59 -1.69
N GLU A 70 30.60 -0.58 -1.52
CA GLU A 70 31.60 -0.31 -2.54
C GLU A 70 32.51 -1.54 -2.57
N PRO A 71 32.66 -2.21 -3.73
CA PRO A 71 33.65 -3.26 -3.85
C PRO A 71 35.04 -2.68 -3.56
N ASN A 72 35.88 -3.42 -2.83
CA ASN A 72 37.23 -2.97 -2.52
C ASN A 72 38.11 -3.03 -3.79
N PHE A 73 38.15 -1.94 -4.54
CA PHE A 73 38.98 -1.80 -5.75
C PHE A 73 40.50 -1.80 -5.47
N GLY A 74 40.92 -1.70 -4.21
CA GLY A 74 42.32 -1.75 -3.80
C GLY A 74 42.96 -3.14 -3.82
N ALA A 75 42.21 -4.19 -4.16
CA ALA A 75 42.72 -5.57 -4.25
C ALA A 75 43.30 -5.94 -5.65
N LEU A 76 43.48 -4.96 -6.55
CA LEU A 76 43.94 -5.15 -7.93
C LEU A 76 45.40 -4.71 -8.19
N ASP A 77 46.15 -4.33 -7.15
CA ASP A 77 47.57 -3.97 -7.23
C ASP A 77 48.47 -5.10 -6.68
#